data_AF-A0A1J3CPE5-F1
#
_entry.id   AF-A0A1J3CPE5-F1
#
_cell.length_a   1.000
_cell.length_b   1.000
_cell.length_c   1.000
_cell.angle_alpha   90.00
_cell.angle_beta   90.00
_cell.angle_gamma   90.00
#
_symmetry.space_group_name_H-M   'P 1'
#
loop_
_entity.id
_entity.type
_entity.pdbx_description
1 polymer ?
#
loop_
_entity_poly.entity_id
_entity_poly.type
_entity_poly.pdbx_seq_one_letter_code
_entity_poly.pdbx_strand_id
1 'polypeptide(L)'
;MEKSFYRSALLVTLSLFFFFIPLSISVPFILFHGFQDQCSNGGVRSFTQLLRNLSGSSGSCLEIGNGVEDSASMPLTQQATLACEKVKQMKDLSQGYNIVAQSQGSLVARGLIEFCDNAPPVLNYVSLGGPHAGISDIPNCAVRPSPDYCQELRAMVYTDYAQDNIAPSGYVKIP
;
A
#
# COMPACT_ATOMS: atom_id res chain seq x y z
N MET A 1 -27.74 -43.66 -34.90
CA MET A 1 -27.16 -42.38 -35.36
C MET A 1 -27.60 -41.23 -34.47
N GLU A 2 -28.90 -41.02 -34.31
CA GLU A 2 -29.50 -39.90 -33.57
C GLU A 2 -29.01 -39.73 -32.11
N LYS A 3 -28.98 -40.81 -31.32
CA LYS A 3 -28.49 -40.77 -29.92
C LYS A 3 -27.02 -40.37 -29.77
N SER A 4 -26.19 -40.66 -30.79
CA SER A 4 -24.76 -40.30 -30.81
C SER A 4 -24.56 -38.82 -31.13
N PHE A 5 -25.42 -38.27 -31.99
CA PHE A 5 -25.45 -36.84 -32.30
C PHE A 5 -25.87 -36.01 -31.09
N TYR A 6 -26.93 -36.41 -30.38
CA TYR A 6 -27.37 -35.73 -29.14
C TYR A 6 -26.29 -35.74 -28.04
N ARG A 7 -25.57 -36.84 -27.86
CA ARG A 7 -24.45 -36.90 -26.90
C ARG A 7 -23.30 -35.97 -27.29
N SER A 8 -22.95 -35.91 -28.58
CA SER A 8 -21.89 -35.02 -29.06
C SER A 8 -22.29 -33.55 -28.95
N ALA A 9 -23.53 -33.21 -29.32
CA ALA A 9 -24.06 -31.86 -29.16
C ALA A 9 -24.08 -31.43 -27.69
N LEU A 10 -24.53 -32.31 -26.78
CA LEU A 10 -24.54 -32.04 -25.34
C LEU A 10 -23.13 -31.79 -24.80
N LEU A 11 -22.15 -32.62 -25.19
CA LEU A 11 -20.74 -32.46 -24.80
C LEU A 11 -20.17 -31.12 -25.30
N VAL A 12 -20.39 -30.78 -26.58
CA VAL A 12 -19.94 -29.51 -27.15
C VAL A 12 -20.58 -28.31 -26.45
N THR A 13 -21.89 -28.37 -26.15
CA THR A 13 -22.57 -27.29 -25.41
C THR A 13 -22.06 -27.13 -23.99
N LEU A 14 -21.76 -28.23 -23.29
CA LEU A 14 -21.15 -28.19 -21.95
C LEU A 14 -19.75 -27.60 -21.98
N SER A 15 -18.92 -28.02 -22.95
CA SER A 15 -17.57 -27.48 -23.12
C SER A 15 -17.58 -25.97 -23.39
N LEU A 16 -18.45 -25.50 -24.29
CA LEU A 16 -18.61 -24.08 -24.56
C LEU A 16 -19.04 -23.31 -23.30
N PHE A 17 -19.98 -23.85 -22.51
CA PHE A 17 -20.42 -23.22 -21.25
C PHE A 17 -19.28 -23.02 -20.25
N PHE A 18 -18.33 -23.97 -20.14
CA PHE A 18 -17.17 -23.85 -19.27
C PHE A 18 -16.17 -22.77 -19.72
N PHE A 19 -16.05 -22.50 -21.03
CA PHE A 19 -15.20 -21.41 -21.55
C PHE A 19 -15.81 -20.01 -21.36
N PHE A 20 -17.12 -19.92 -21.14
CA PHE A 20 -17.82 -18.65 -20.94
C PHE A 20 -18.08 -18.30 -19.47
N ILE A 21 -17.62 -19.10 -18.51
CA ILE A 21 -17.63 -18.68 -17.11
C ILE A 21 -16.52 -17.63 -16.96
N PRO A 22 -16.82 -16.35 -16.74
CA PRO A 22 -15.79 -15.38 -16.42
C PRO A 22 -15.18 -15.83 -15.09
N LEU A 23 -13.96 -16.36 -15.12
CA LEU A 23 -13.16 -16.47 -13.91
C LEU A 23 -12.91 -15.03 -13.46
N SER A 24 -13.66 -14.57 -12.47
CA SER A 24 -13.33 -13.35 -11.75
C SER A 24 -12.05 -13.65 -10.96
N ILE A 25 -10.90 -13.38 -11.58
CA ILE A 25 -9.61 -13.50 -10.90
C ILE A 25 -9.54 -12.34 -9.94
N SER A 26 -9.68 -12.66 -8.66
CA SER A 26 -9.52 -11.66 -7.60
C SER A 26 -8.06 -11.22 -7.56
N VAL A 27 -7.81 -9.97 -7.95
CA VAL A 27 -6.46 -9.39 -7.96
C VAL A 27 -5.99 -9.21 -6.53
N PRO A 28 -4.85 -9.80 -6.12
CA PRO A 28 -4.35 -9.67 -4.76
C PRO A 28 -4.03 -8.21 -4.46
N PHE A 29 -4.07 -7.83 -3.19
CA PHE A 29 -3.65 -6.49 -2.76
C PHE A 29 -2.67 -6.54 -1.60
N ILE A 30 -1.80 -5.53 -1.54
CA ILE A 30 -1.05 -5.21 -0.33
C ILE A 30 -1.58 -3.91 0.28
N LEU A 31 -1.48 -3.82 1.61
CA LEU A 31 -1.80 -2.62 2.36
C LEU A 31 -0.57 -2.04 3.04
N PHE A 32 -0.37 -0.72 2.92
CA PHE A 32 0.60 0.04 3.72
C PHE A 32 -0.14 0.89 4.76
N HIS A 33 0.26 0.78 6.03
CA HIS A 33 -0.22 1.64 7.11
C HIS A 33 0.52 3.00 7.11
N GLY A 34 0.09 3.91 7.99
CA GLY A 34 0.66 5.25 8.12
C GLY A 34 1.73 5.36 9.22
N PHE A 35 2.05 6.61 9.53
CA PHE A 35 2.98 7.02 10.58
C PHE A 35 2.54 6.53 11.97
N GLN A 36 3.49 6.01 12.75
CA GLN A 36 3.29 5.50 14.10
C GLN A 36 2.19 4.43 14.20
N ASP A 37 2.09 3.58 13.17
CA ASP A 37 1.18 2.44 13.13
C ASP A 37 1.96 1.16 12.78
N GLN A 38 1.30 0.01 12.78
CA GLN A 38 1.87 -1.28 12.39
C GLN A 38 0.78 -2.23 11.93
N CYS A 39 1.12 -3.21 11.10
CA CYS A 39 0.17 -4.17 10.53
C CYS A 39 -0.58 -4.99 11.59
N SER A 40 0.04 -5.27 12.74
CA SER A 40 -0.60 -6.01 13.83
C SER A 40 -1.52 -5.16 14.70
N ASN A 41 -1.57 -3.83 14.50
CA ASN A 41 -2.51 -2.95 15.19
C ASN A 41 -3.96 -3.37 14.85
N GLY A 42 -4.84 -3.33 15.85
CA GLY A 42 -6.22 -3.77 15.73
C GLY A 42 -6.99 -3.04 14.61
N GLY A 43 -6.74 -1.74 14.43
CA GLY A 43 -7.36 -0.94 13.37
C GLY A 43 -6.93 -1.40 11.98
N VAL A 44 -5.62 -1.47 11.72
CA VAL A 44 -5.04 -1.90 10.43
C VAL A 44 -5.46 -3.33 10.08
N ARG A 45 -5.39 -4.24 11.06
CA ARG A 45 -5.81 -5.64 10.88
C ARG A 45 -7.29 -5.74 10.51
N SER A 46 -8.16 -5.03 11.23
CA SER A 46 -9.60 -5.07 10.98
C SER A 46 -9.95 -4.46 9.62
N PHE A 47 -9.28 -3.37 9.24
CA PHE A 47 -9.45 -2.75 7.93
C PHE A 47 -8.97 -3.66 6.80
N THR A 48 -7.82 -4.32 6.96
CA THR A 48 -7.33 -5.30 5.98
C THR A 48 -8.32 -6.46 5.82
N GLN A 49 -8.90 -6.97 6.92
CA GLN A 49 -9.94 -8.00 6.86
C GLN A 49 -11.20 -7.50 6.15
N LEU A 50 -11.62 -6.26 6.43
CA LEU A 50 -12.76 -5.64 5.76
C LEU A 50 -12.53 -5.57 4.24
N LEU A 51 -11.35 -5.14 3.80
CA LEU A 51 -11.01 -5.10 2.37
C LEU A 51 -11.04 -6.49 1.73
N ARG A 52 -10.51 -7.52 2.39
CA ARG A 52 -10.62 -8.92 1.92
C ARG A 52 -12.08 -9.34 1.77
N ASN A 53 -12.91 -9.07 2.77
CA ASN A 53 -14.32 -9.46 2.76
C ASN A 53 -15.13 -8.74 1.66
N LEU A 54 -14.88 -7.45 1.45
CA LEU A 54 -15.63 -6.65 0.47
C LEU A 54 -15.17 -6.91 -0.97
N SER A 55 -13.87 -7.10 -1.18
CA SER A 55 -13.31 -7.30 -2.53
C SER A 55 -13.33 -8.74 -3.01
N GLY A 56 -13.51 -9.71 -2.10
CA GLY A 56 -13.28 -11.14 -2.38
C GLY A 56 -11.82 -11.49 -2.68
N SER A 57 -10.90 -10.53 -2.57
CA SER A 57 -9.49 -10.67 -2.96
C SER A 57 -8.62 -11.09 -1.78
N SER A 58 -7.59 -11.89 -2.07
CA SER A 58 -6.51 -12.09 -1.12
C SER A 58 -5.79 -10.76 -0.90
N GLY A 59 -5.36 -10.53 0.34
CA GLY A 59 -4.53 -9.39 0.61
C GLY A 59 -4.06 -9.33 2.05
N SER A 60 -2.96 -8.64 2.24
CA SER A 60 -2.25 -8.55 3.51
C SER A 60 -1.71 -7.14 3.71
N CYS A 61 -1.53 -6.76 4.98
CA CYS A 61 -0.74 -5.60 5.29
C CYS A 61 0.74 -5.98 5.18
N LEU A 62 1.50 -5.20 4.41
CA LEU A 62 2.93 -5.40 4.20
C LEU A 62 3.71 -4.54 5.19
N GLU A 63 4.12 -5.15 6.30
CA GLU A 63 4.88 -4.49 7.36
C GLU A 63 6.26 -4.07 6.84
N ILE A 64 6.70 -2.84 7.14
CA ILE A 64 8.03 -2.33 6.77
C ILE A 64 8.82 -2.09 8.05
N GLY A 65 10.01 -2.68 8.11
CA GLY A 65 10.85 -2.59 9.31
C GLY A 65 10.13 -3.12 10.57
N ASN A 66 10.30 -2.40 11.67
CA ASN A 66 9.76 -2.65 13.00
C ASN A 66 8.44 -1.89 13.29
N GLY A 67 7.62 -1.65 12.26
CA GLY A 67 6.27 -1.08 12.42
C GLY A 67 6.25 0.33 12.98
N VAL A 68 5.73 0.51 14.21
CA VAL A 68 5.51 1.83 14.81
C VAL A 68 6.79 2.65 14.87
N GLU A 69 7.92 2.03 15.23
CA GLU A 69 9.21 2.71 15.34
C GLU A 69 9.71 3.16 13.97
N ASP A 70 9.85 2.22 13.03
CA ASP A 70 10.43 2.52 11.72
C ASP A 70 9.52 3.37 10.83
N SER A 71 8.19 3.30 10.98
CA SER A 71 7.28 4.25 10.31
C SER A 71 7.50 5.69 10.77
N ALA A 72 8.07 5.90 11.96
CA ALA A 72 8.40 7.21 12.49
C ALA A 72 9.84 7.65 12.23
N SER A 73 10.81 6.73 12.27
CA SER A 73 12.25 7.05 12.24
C SER A 73 12.94 6.74 10.91
N MET A 74 12.46 5.77 10.12
CA MET A 74 13.13 5.35 8.89
C MET A 74 12.81 6.30 7.73
N PRO A 75 13.79 6.82 6.99
CA PRO A 75 13.53 7.63 5.80
C PRO A 75 12.60 6.95 4.80
N LEU A 76 11.68 7.72 4.19
CA LEU A 76 10.68 7.17 3.25
C LEU A 76 11.31 6.45 2.05
N THR A 77 12.47 6.91 1.58
CA THR A 77 13.23 6.26 0.51
C THR A 77 13.69 4.86 0.92
N GLN A 78 14.16 4.71 2.16
CA GLN A 78 14.54 3.42 2.71
C GLN A 78 13.32 2.51 2.92
N GLN A 79 12.20 3.05 3.42
CA GLN A 79 10.95 2.30 3.52
C GLN A 79 10.49 1.78 2.15
N ALA A 80 10.57 2.61 1.09
CA ALA A 80 10.24 2.22 -0.28
C ALA A 80 11.19 1.14 -0.82
N THR A 81 12.49 1.22 -0.52
CA THR A 81 13.47 0.17 -0.88
C THR A 81 13.12 -1.16 -0.22
N LEU A 82 12.81 -1.17 1.08
CA LEU A 82 12.40 -2.41 1.77
C LEU A 82 11.07 -2.95 1.24
N ALA A 83 10.13 -2.07 0.89
CA ALA A 83 8.89 -2.48 0.25
C ALA A 83 9.16 -3.15 -1.11
N CYS A 84 10.06 -2.59 -1.91
CA CYS A 84 10.49 -3.13 -3.19
C CYS A 84 11.09 -4.53 -3.06
N GLU A 85 12.01 -4.72 -2.10
CA GLU A 85 12.63 -6.01 -1.81
C GLU A 85 11.59 -7.07 -1.44
N LYS A 86 10.66 -6.73 -0.54
CA LYS A 86 9.62 -7.66 -0.10
C LYS A 86 8.67 -8.03 -1.21
N VAL A 87 8.17 -7.06 -1.97
CA VAL A 87 7.21 -7.30 -3.07
C VAL A 87 7.83 -8.20 -4.14
N LYS A 88 9.11 -8.04 -4.48
CA LYS A 88 9.80 -8.92 -5.44
C LYS A 88 9.87 -10.38 -5.02
N GLN A 89 9.79 -10.65 -3.72
CA GLN A 89 9.80 -12.01 -3.18
C GLN A 89 8.41 -12.66 -3.13
N MET A 90 7.34 -11.88 -3.31
CA MET A 90 5.95 -12.33 -3.23
C MET A 90 5.47 -12.89 -4.57
N LYS A 91 5.56 -14.21 -4.74
CA LYS A 91 5.20 -14.91 -5.99
C LYS A 91 3.73 -14.76 -6.37
N ASP A 92 2.85 -14.60 -5.39
CA ASP A 92 1.42 -14.37 -5.57
C ASP A 92 1.12 -13.02 -6.23
N LEU A 93 2.04 -12.05 -6.15
CA LEU A 93 1.91 -10.74 -6.81
C LEU A 93 2.44 -10.73 -8.24
N SER A 94 3.07 -11.82 -8.71
CA SER A 94 3.81 -11.86 -9.99
C SER A 94 2.96 -11.53 -11.23
N GLN A 95 1.66 -11.81 -11.20
CA GLN A 95 0.72 -11.48 -12.28
C GLN A 95 0.09 -10.09 -12.14
N GLY A 96 0.50 -9.35 -11.13
CA GLY A 96 0.03 -8.02 -10.80
C GLY A 96 -0.84 -7.98 -9.57
N TYR A 97 -0.88 -6.81 -8.94
CA TYR A 97 -1.52 -6.60 -7.65
C TYR A 97 -2.00 -5.17 -7.47
N ASN A 98 -2.92 -4.96 -6.53
CA ASN A 98 -3.37 -3.64 -6.12
C ASN A 98 -2.62 -3.17 -4.86
N ILE A 99 -2.49 -1.86 -4.70
CA ILE A 99 -1.98 -1.26 -3.47
C ILE A 99 -3.09 -0.41 -2.85
N VAL A 100 -3.33 -0.61 -1.56
CA VAL A 100 -4.10 0.31 -0.73
C VAL A 100 -3.16 0.91 0.30
N ALA A 101 -3.08 2.24 0.40
CA ALA A 101 -2.12 2.87 1.30
C ALA A 101 -2.78 3.97 2.14
N GLN A 102 -2.55 3.95 3.44
CA GLN A 102 -3.12 4.89 4.38
C GLN A 102 -2.10 5.97 4.75
N SER A 103 -2.51 7.24 4.74
CA SER A 103 -1.70 8.35 5.24
C SER A 103 -0.27 8.32 4.67
N GLN A 104 0.77 8.38 5.51
CA GLN A 104 2.19 8.30 5.13
C GLN A 104 2.53 7.09 4.25
N GLY A 105 1.88 5.94 4.45
CA GLY A 105 2.10 4.74 3.63
C GLY A 105 1.85 4.97 2.14
N SER A 106 1.08 6.00 1.79
CA SER A 106 0.89 6.43 0.41
C SER A 106 2.17 6.90 -0.26
N LEU A 107 3.08 7.53 0.49
CA LEU A 107 4.37 7.97 -0.05
C LEU A 107 5.32 6.79 -0.21
N VAL A 108 5.27 5.81 0.69
CA VAL A 108 6.00 4.53 0.55
C VAL A 108 5.51 3.78 -0.69
N ALA A 109 4.20 3.66 -0.87
CA ALA A 109 3.59 3.05 -2.05
C ALA A 109 3.99 3.77 -3.34
N ARG A 110 3.95 5.10 -3.35
CA ARG A 110 4.39 5.89 -4.51
C ARG A 110 5.86 5.67 -4.82
N GLY A 111 6.73 5.68 -3.80
CA GLY A 111 8.16 5.39 -3.96
C GLY A 111 8.41 3.98 -4.50
N LEU A 112 7.67 2.98 -4.02
CA LEU A 112 7.69 1.63 -4.58
C LEU A 112 7.31 1.63 -6.07
N ILE A 113 6.23 2.30 -6.45
CA ILE A 113 5.76 2.36 -7.84
C ILE A 113 6.77 3.08 -8.75
N GLU A 114 7.35 4.19 -8.28
CA GLU A 114 8.20 5.06 -9.10
C GLU A 114 9.66 4.59 -9.18
N PHE A 115 10.19 3.94 -8.14
CA PHE A 115 11.63 3.66 -8.01
C PHE A 115 12.00 2.18 -7.99
N CYS A 116 11.03 1.25 -7.93
CA CYS A 116 11.33 -0.18 -7.88
C CYS A 116 11.37 -0.83 -9.27
N ASP A 117 12.55 -0.85 -9.89
CA ASP A 117 12.74 -1.53 -11.16
C ASP A 117 12.44 -3.03 -11.06
N ASN A 118 11.76 -3.59 -12.06
CA ASN A 118 11.41 -5.01 -12.14
C ASN A 118 10.54 -5.52 -10.97
N ALA A 119 9.76 -4.65 -10.33
CA ALA A 119 8.66 -5.11 -9.49
C ALA A 119 7.57 -5.82 -10.32
N PRO A 120 6.80 -6.75 -9.71
CA PRO A 120 5.53 -7.16 -10.27
C PRO A 120 4.63 -5.94 -10.57
N PRO A 121 3.73 -6.03 -11.57
CA PRO A 121 2.98 -4.87 -12.02
C PRO A 121 1.93 -4.41 -10.99
N VAL A 122 1.95 -3.12 -10.65
CA VAL A 122 0.87 -2.50 -9.87
C VAL A 122 -0.28 -2.18 -10.82
N LEU A 123 -1.44 -2.78 -10.58
CA LEU A 123 -2.63 -2.61 -11.42
C LEU A 123 -3.47 -1.41 -11.00
N ASN A 124 -3.68 -1.25 -9.69
CA ASN A 124 -4.34 -0.08 -9.14
C ASN A 124 -3.63 0.37 -7.86
N TYR A 125 -3.55 1.69 -7.68
CA TYR A 125 -3.05 2.30 -6.47
C TYR A 125 -4.14 3.20 -5.86
N VAL A 126 -4.56 2.87 -4.63
CA VAL A 126 -5.55 3.64 -3.87
C VAL A 126 -4.86 4.31 -2.69
N SER A 127 -4.74 5.63 -2.77
CA SER A 127 -4.29 6.45 -1.64
C SER A 127 -5.48 6.87 -0.76
N LEU A 128 -5.38 6.59 0.54
CA LEU A 128 -6.35 6.98 1.55
C LEU A 128 -5.73 8.07 2.43
N GLY A 129 -5.93 9.33 2.04
CA GLY A 129 -5.43 10.49 2.77
C GLY A 129 -3.91 10.67 2.69
N GLY A 130 -3.27 10.25 1.60
CA GLY A 130 -1.83 10.38 1.40
C GLY A 130 -1.36 11.81 1.16
N PRO A 131 -0.31 12.30 1.84
CA PRO A 131 0.21 13.64 1.65
C PRO A 131 1.14 13.74 0.42
N HIS A 132 0.61 13.49 -0.78
CA HIS A 132 1.41 13.46 -2.03
C HIS A 132 2.16 14.76 -2.33
N ALA A 133 1.58 15.92 -1.96
CA ALA A 133 2.21 17.23 -2.08
C ALA A 133 2.93 17.68 -0.80
N GLY A 134 3.08 16.78 0.18
CA GLY A 134 3.57 17.07 1.51
C GLY A 134 2.50 17.64 2.46
N ILE A 135 2.94 17.98 3.67
CA ILE A 135 2.15 18.72 4.67
C ILE A 135 2.80 20.07 4.94
N SER A 136 1.99 21.13 5.01
CA SER A 136 2.49 22.49 5.23
C SER A 136 2.61 22.88 6.70
N ASP A 137 2.13 22.03 7.60
CA ASP A 137 2.24 22.24 9.03
C ASP A 137 2.46 20.93 9.77
N ILE A 138 3.13 21.02 10.91
CA ILE A 138 3.35 19.88 11.79
C ILE A 138 2.08 19.69 12.62
N PRO A 139 1.48 18.48 12.66
CA PRO A 139 0.31 18.21 13.47
C PRO A 139 0.49 18.70 14.92
N ASN A 140 -0.56 19.30 15.49
CA ASN A 140 -0.59 20.03 16.77
C ASN A 140 -0.02 21.46 16.76
N CYS A 141 0.88 21.81 15.85
CA CYS A 141 1.35 23.20 15.71
C CYS A 141 0.33 24.15 15.04
N ALA A 142 -0.64 23.59 14.33
CA ALA A 142 -1.80 24.32 13.79
C ALA A 142 -2.88 24.61 14.84
N VAL A 143 -3.03 23.75 15.87
CA VAL A 143 -4.23 23.72 16.73
C VAL A 143 -3.95 24.25 18.14
N ARG A 144 -2.75 24.03 18.68
CA ARG A 144 -2.34 24.52 20.01
C ARG A 144 -0.89 24.95 19.99
N PRO A 145 -0.58 26.17 19.52
CA PRO A 145 0.78 26.65 19.49
C PRO A 145 1.28 26.84 20.92
N SER A 146 2.26 26.04 21.34
CA SER A 146 3.37 26.63 22.08
C SER A 146 4.27 27.25 21.00
N PRO A 147 4.28 28.58 20.83
CA PRO A 147 4.93 29.23 19.70
C PRO A 147 6.41 28.82 19.56
N ASP A 148 7.11 28.74 20.69
CA ASP A 148 8.53 28.42 20.75
C ASP A 148 8.80 26.97 20.29
N TYR A 149 8.05 26.00 20.83
CA TYR A 149 8.17 24.59 20.46
C TYR A 149 7.92 24.35 18.97
N CYS A 150 6.89 25.00 18.42
CA CYS A 150 6.56 24.87 17.00
C CYS A 150 7.53 25.59 16.08
N GLN A 151 8.20 26.63 16.56
CA GLN A 151 9.29 27.27 15.82
C GLN A 151 10.52 26.36 15.77
N GLU A 152 10.87 25.73 16.90
CA GLU A 152 11.97 24.77 16.97
C GLU A 152 11.77 23.57 16.04
N LEU A 153 10.57 22.97 16.04
CA LEU A 153 10.28 21.84 15.14
C LEU A 153 10.37 22.23 13.66
N ARG A 154 9.87 23.43 13.30
CA ARG A 154 9.99 23.94 11.92
C ARG A 154 11.44 24.19 11.52
N ALA A 155 12.28 24.64 12.45
CA ALA A 155 13.72 24.80 12.21
C ALA A 155 14.44 23.44 12.09
N MET A 156 14.02 22.44 12.87
CA MET A 156 14.63 21.11 12.89
C MET A 156 14.35 20.32 11.62
N VAL A 157 13.18 20.48 11.01
CA VAL A 157 12.68 19.56 9.96
C VAL A 157 13.59 19.47 8.73
N TYR A 158 14.33 20.54 8.40
CA TYR A 158 15.25 20.59 7.26
C TYR A 158 16.72 20.36 7.62
N THR A 159 17.01 19.92 8.83
CA THR A 159 18.36 19.48 9.19
C THR A 159 18.66 18.09 8.63
N ASP A 160 19.92 17.82 8.29
CA ASP A 160 20.36 16.49 7.82
C ASP A 160 19.95 15.39 8.80
N TYR A 161 20.13 15.64 10.10
CA TYR A 161 19.72 14.70 11.14
C TYR A 161 18.23 14.34 11.06
N ALA A 162 17.35 15.33 10.91
CA ALA A 162 15.92 15.08 10.81
C ALA A 162 15.53 14.39 9.49
N GLN A 163 16.15 14.77 8.38
CA GLN A 163 15.94 14.13 7.08
C GLN A 163 16.37 12.65 7.08
N ASP A 164 17.39 12.31 7.86
CA ASP A 164 17.93 10.94 7.95
C ASP A 164 17.28 10.07 9.05
N ASN A 165 16.59 10.67 10.05
CA ASN A 165 16.12 9.94 11.23
C ASN A 165 14.65 10.18 11.61
N ILE A 166 13.90 11.00 10.87
CA ILE A 166 12.50 11.33 11.15
C ILE A 166 11.69 11.20 9.86
N ALA A 167 10.97 10.10 9.68
CA ALA A 167 10.25 9.81 8.44
C ALA A 167 9.30 10.94 7.96
N PRO A 168 8.54 11.63 8.85
CA PRO A 168 7.74 12.78 8.46
C PRO A 168 8.49 13.96 7.83
N SER A 169 9.76 14.15 8.19
CA SER A 169 10.55 15.29 7.70
C SER A 169 10.71 15.25 6.17
N GLY A 170 10.73 14.05 5.58
CA GLY A 170 10.83 13.84 4.14
C GLY A 170 9.61 14.27 3.32
N TYR A 171 8.52 14.72 3.97
CA TYR A 171 7.35 15.29 3.29
C TYR A 171 6.74 16.50 4.00
N VAL A 172 7.43 17.09 4.98
CA VAL A 172 7.07 18.42 5.49
C VAL A 172 7.54 19.46 4.47
N LYS A 173 6.59 20.25 3.97
CA LYS A 173 6.79 21.27 2.95
C LYS A 173 6.24 22.61 3.45
N ILE A 174 7.07 23.34 4.18
CA ILE A 174 6.78 24.70 4.63
C ILE A 174 6.89 25.63 3.40
N PRO A 175 5.79 26.28 2.95
CA PRO A 175 5.79 27.13 1.78
C PRO A 175 6.48 28.48 1.99
#